data_AF-A0ABD5QPW8-F1
#
_entry.id   AF-A0ABD5QPW8-F1
#
_cell.length_a   1.000
_cell.length_b   1.000
_cell.length_c   1.000
_cell.angle_alpha   90.00
_cell.angle_beta   90.00
_cell.angle_gamma   90.00
#
_symmetry.space_group_name_H-M   'P 1'
#
loop_
_entity.id
_entity.type
_entity.pdbx_description
1 polymer ?
#
loop_
_entity_poly.entity_id
_entity_poly.type
_entity_poly.pdbx_seq_one_letter_code
_entity_poly.pdbx_strand_id
1 'polypeptide(L)' 'MGVSIDWALEKNVLPIPKATSRDHIVDNVRARDLDLTDEQIERIDAIDRHDRQYDPRYAPAWSN' A
#
# COMPACT_ATOMS: atom_id res chain seq x y z
N MET A 1 3.46 -0.38 8.85
CA MET A 1 3.14 0.13 7.49
C MET A 1 4.06 -0.47 6.42
N GLY A 2 5.23 -1.03 6.77
CA GLY A 2 6.18 -1.59 5.81
C GLY A 2 5.63 -2.66 4.87
N VAL A 3 4.83 -3.62 5.36
CA VAL A 3 4.22 -4.68 4.51
C VAL A 3 3.40 -4.09 3.35
N SER A 4 2.59 -3.06 3.60
CA SER A 4 1.77 -2.43 2.56
C SER A 4 2.60 -1.62 1.56
N ILE A 5 3.75 -1.08 1.99
CA ILE A 5 4.67 -0.37 1.10
C ILE A 5 5.37 -1.37 0.18
N ASP A 6 5.90 -2.46 0.75
CA ASP A 6 6.59 -3.51 0.00
C ASP A 6 5.67 -4.16 -1.05
N TRP A 7 4.46 -4.58 -0.63
CA TRP A 7 3.45 -5.09 -1.56
C TRP A 7 3.11 -4.10 -2.68
N ALA A 8 3.02 -2.79 -2.40
CA ALA A 8 2.76 -1.79 -3.44
C ALA A 8 3.92 -1.71 -4.46
N LEU A 9 5.17 -1.78 -4.00
CA LEU A 9 6.34 -1.79 -4.87
C LEU A 9 6.35 -3.01 -5.80
N GLU A 10 6.01 -4.19 -5.29
CA GLU A 10 5.84 -5.42 -6.08
C GLU A 10 4.78 -5.28 -7.17
N LYS A 11 3.73 -4.49 -6.93
CA LYS A 11 2.71 -4.14 -7.93
C LYS A 11 3.12 -3.03 -8.89
N ASN A 12 4.40 -2.64 -8.91
CA ASN A 12 4.93 -1.50 -9.66
C ASN A 12 4.23 -0.16 -9.32
N VAL A 13 3.76 -0.02 -8.07
CA VAL A 13 3.17 1.21 -7.54
C VAL A 13 4.20 1.89 -6.63
N LEU A 14 4.36 3.21 -6.78
CA LEU A 14 5.21 4.02 -5.89
C LEU A 14 4.35 4.68 -4.80
N PRO A 15 4.30 4.15 -3.56
CA PRO A 15 3.49 4.75 -2.50
C PRO A 15 4.13 6.04 -1.95
N ILE A 16 3.28 6.97 -1.50
CA ILE A 16 3.70 8.18 -0.76
C ILE A 16 3.17 8.06 0.69
N PRO A 17 3.88 7.35 1.57
CA PRO A 17 3.39 7.09 2.92
C PRO A 17 3.49 8.34 3.80
N LYS A 18 2.37 8.74 4.39
CA LYS A 18 2.33 9.83 5.37
C LYS A 18 2.80 9.32 6.73
N ALA A 19 3.79 9.98 7.33
CA ALA A 19 4.22 9.75 8.70
C ALA A 19 4.61 11.07 9.36
N THR A 20 4.32 11.21 10.65
CA THR A 20 4.68 12.40 11.45
C THR A 20 5.57 12.07 12.64
N SER A 21 5.65 10.81 13.06
CA SER A 21 6.62 10.36 14.07
C SER A 21 7.90 9.85 13.40
N ARG A 22 9.03 10.02 14.08
CA ARG A 22 10.32 9.54 13.61
C ARG A 22 10.33 8.03 13.37
N ASP A 23 9.74 7.28 14.29
CA ASP A 23 9.71 5.81 14.20
C ASP A 23 8.95 5.34 12.96
N HIS A 24 7.79 5.94 12.66
CA HIS A 24 7.05 5.61 11.44
C HIS A 24 7.79 6.01 10.17
N ILE A 25 8.51 7.14 10.16
CA ILE A 25 9.34 7.53 9.02
C ILE A 25 10.43 6.48 8.77
N VAL A 26 11.12 6.07 9.83
CA VAL A 26 12.19 5.07 9.74
C VAL A 26 11.63 3.71 9.27
N ASP A 27 10.50 3.27 9.83
CA ASP A 27 9.86 2.02 9.43
C ASP A 27 9.40 2.04 7.96
N ASN A 28 8.92 3.18 7.47
CA ASN A 28 8.54 3.32 6.05
C ASN A 28 9.75 3.22 5.13
N VAL A 29 10.89 3.81 5.52
CA VAL A 29 12.13 3.74 4.73
C VAL A 29 12.65 2.30 4.70
N ARG A 30 12.63 1.60 5.85
CA ARG A 30 13.04 0.20 5.99
C ARG A 30 12.13 -0.78 5.25
N ALA A 31 10.95 -0.35 4.79
CA ALA A 31 10.07 -1.20 4.01
C ALA A 31 10.74 -1.71 2.73
N ARG A 32 11.71 -0.98 2.18
CA ARG A 32 12.52 -1.40 1.01
C ARG A 32 13.44 -2.59 1.28
N ASP A 33 13.65 -2.93 2.55
CA ASP A 33 14.50 -4.05 2.98
C ASP A 33 13.63 -5.28 3.32
N LEU A 34 12.30 -5.16 3.23
CA LEU A 34 11.41 -6.30 3.28
C LEU A 34 11.43 -7.00 1.91
N ASP A 35 11.18 -8.30 1.95
CA ASP A 35 11.10 -9.16 0.77
C ASP A 35 9.94 -10.12 1.03
N LEU A 36 8.72 -9.70 0.68
CA LEU A 36 7.54 -10.55 0.83
C LEU A 36 7.65 -11.74 -0.11
N THR A 37 7.40 -12.94 0.43
CA THR A 37 7.38 -14.14 -0.40
C THR A 37 6.17 -14.14 -1.34
N ASP A 38 6.26 -14.91 -2.43
CA ASP A 38 5.14 -15.09 -3.38
C ASP A 38 3.84 -15.48 -2.66
N GLU A 39 3.89 -16.42 -1.70
CA GLU A 39 2.72 -16.82 -0.89
C GLU A 39 2.13 -15.65 -0.08
N GLN A 40 2.98 -14.76 0.46
CA GLN A 40 2.52 -13.59 1.19
C GLN A 40 1.88 -12.57 0.26
N ILE A 41 2.45 -12.37 -0.93
CA ILE A 41 1.88 -11.51 -1.97
C ILE A 41 0.52 -12.07 -2.41
N GLU A 42 0.43 -13.36 -2.73
CA GLU A 42 -0.81 -14.05 -3.11
C GLU A 42 -1.88 -13.91 -2.03
N ARG A 43 -1.51 -14.03 -0.76
CA ARG A 43 -2.43 -13.86 0.37
C ARG A 43 -2.99 -12.43 0.45
N ILE A 44 -2.17 -11.42 0.16
CA ILE A 44 -2.62 -10.02 0.14
C ILE A 44 -3.50 -9.76 -1.09
N ASP A 45 -3.14 -10.32 -2.25
CA ASP A 45 -3.92 -10.20 -3.49
C ASP A 45 -5.31 -10.83 -3.40
N ALA A 46 -5.45 -11.88 -2.59
CA ALA A 46 -6.74 -12.55 -2.36
C ALA A 46 -7.75 -11.71 -1.54
N ILE A 47 -7.38 -10.51 -1.08
CA ILE A 47 -8.28 -9.61 -0.37
C ILE A 47 -9.23 -8.92 -1.37
N ASP A 48 -10.46 -9.43 -1.50
CA ASP A 48 -11.49 -8.87 -2.40
C ASP A 48 -12.26 -7.66 -1.84
N ARG A 49 -11.84 -7.16 -0.67
CA ARG A 49 -12.53 -6.02 -0.03
C ARG A 49 -12.03 -4.70 -0.61
N HIS A 50 -12.87 -4.04 -1.40
CA HIS A 50 -12.62 -2.71 -1.94
C HIS A 50 -13.41 -1.63 -1.18
N ASP A 51 -12.71 -0.61 -0.67
CA ASP A 51 -13.31 0.53 0.02
C ASP A 51 -12.61 1.85 -0.38
N ARG A 52 -13.28 2.64 -1.22
CA ARG A 52 -12.74 3.91 -1.75
C ARG A 52 -12.76 4.99 -0.66
N GLN A 53 -11.59 5.30 -0.11
CA GLN A 53 -11.45 6.31 0.95
C GLN A 53 -11.56 7.77 0.46
N TYR A 54 -11.36 8.02 -0.84
CA TYR A 54 -11.37 9.37 -1.41
C TYR A 54 -12.26 9.44 -2.64
N ASP A 55 -13.46 9.99 -2.47
CA ASP A 55 -14.47 10.16 -3.51
C ASP A 55 -15.19 11.52 -3.39
N PRO A 56 -14.50 12.63 -3.70
CA PRO A 56 -15.10 13.95 -3.65
C PRO A 56 -16.14 14.14 -4.76
N ARG A 57 -17.03 15.13 -4.62
CA ARG A 57 -18.09 15.44 -5.61
C ARG A 57 -17.63 15.69 -7.05
N TYR A 58 -16.34 15.96 -7.26
CA TYR A 58 -15.72 16.22 -8.56
C TYR A 58 -14.95 15.00 -9.10
N ALA A 59 -15.01 13.87 -8.41
CA ALA A 59 -14.46 12.61 -8.90
C ALA A 59 -15.22 12.16 -10.17
N PRO A 60 -14.55 11.45 -11.10
CA PRO A 60 -15.22 10.84 -12.23
C PRO A 60 -16.16 9.71 -11.78
N ALA A 61 -17.05 9.27 -12.68
CA ALA A 61 -17.78 8.03 -12.48
C ALA A 61 -16.80 6.85 -12.59
N TRP A 62 -16.44 6.28 -11.45
CA TRP A 62 -15.56 5.11 -11.40
C TRP A 62 -16.30 3.89 -11.96
N SER A 63 -15.71 3.18 -12.92
CA SER A 63 -16.07 1.79 -13.19
C SER A 63 -15.38 0.94 -12.13
N ASN A 64 -16.15 0.25 -11.30
CA ASN A 64 -15.61 -0.82 -10.47
C ASN A 64 -15.61 -2.12 -11.28
#